data_AF-A0A8J3ACE8-F1
#
_entry.id   AF-A0A8J3ACE8-F1
#
_cell.length_a   1.000
_cell.length_b   1.000
_cell.length_c   1.000
_cell.angle_alpha   90.00
_cell.angle_beta   90.00
_cell.angle_gamma   90.00
#
_symmetry.space_group_name_H-M   'P 1'
#
loop_
_entity.id
_entity.type
_entity.pdbx_description
1 polymer ?
#
loop_
_entity_poly.entity_id
_entity_poly.type
_entity_poly.pdbx_seq_one_letter_code
_entity_poly.pdbx_strand_id
1 'polypeptide(L)'
;MTAPGGHGSLDVKTTLRAVLGAVAAAGLLLPATTAVAVDAASSVTTTAARTGPPASVAVLGDSISAGTGADGRSFGDSLIPLPGSERPNRSWATGDQYTDLQSVFQRVRSLRPGQSTTRANLAVNGSRGSDVAQQVRGAPVDVGLILVQIGGNDLCRPTVQDMTPVEEYRAQIDATLAWIAEHRPEALVQVNSVPDIYRLWELRRTNAVAVTFWSLGLIPCQSLLANPTSQDAADVARRDAVRAHGLAYNDQLREACARYLRCRYDDDATWRFSNDPATFVDSDVSSQDHFHPSYRGQVKLAEVSWLAGFDFADEAVPQVTLATTTAPTSAGWHAAAVDVEVVATDEAGVAGIESRVHAPDGSVGTWQTSFGDRALVTVEQDGASFVEARAIDVNGNVSASEVHAVSLDRQAPTVTVTGVDDGDEVLLGAEAGFGVACDDDRSGVASCEPSQADGVLDTTTAGRRTLTVTAVDAAGNRTEATVGYRVVYDVAVASDRLEGTGPIEIQRNAMLPVRVSVRDAAGQPVAGVPASLRLVSAHGTALVAGELTEGYDGDRYGAQLPLRRLGVTPGGWTLVADLDDGTTRVLAELDVR
;
A
#
# COMPACT_ATOMS: atom_id res chain seq x y z
N MET A 1 27.05 4.40 -73.04
CA MET A 1 28.47 4.83 -72.92
C MET A 1 29.21 3.73 -72.19
N THR A 2 30.43 3.47 -72.64
CA THR A 2 31.32 2.33 -72.41
C THR A 2 31.67 2.01 -70.95
N ALA A 3 31.67 0.72 -70.61
CA ALA A 3 32.33 0.09 -69.45
C ALA A 3 33.87 -0.01 -69.70
N PRO A 4 34.72 -0.72 -68.90
CA PRO A 4 34.50 -1.49 -67.66
C PRO A 4 35.66 -1.38 -66.62
N GLY A 5 35.61 -2.18 -65.55
CA GLY A 5 36.76 -2.44 -64.67
C GLY A 5 36.40 -3.34 -63.49
N GLY A 6 36.64 -4.65 -63.59
CA GLY A 6 36.27 -5.67 -62.62
C GLY A 6 37.36 -6.02 -61.60
N HIS A 7 37.01 -6.82 -60.60
CA HIS A 7 37.40 -8.24 -60.48
C HIS A 7 37.05 -8.74 -59.07
N GLY A 8 36.42 -9.92 -58.99
CA GLY A 8 36.10 -10.59 -57.74
C GLY A 8 37.13 -11.62 -57.31
N SER A 9 36.85 -12.32 -56.22
CA SER A 9 36.97 -13.78 -56.11
C SER A 9 36.39 -14.26 -54.78
N LEU A 10 35.69 -15.39 -54.84
CA LEU A 10 35.37 -16.27 -53.72
C LEU A 10 36.66 -16.88 -53.12
N ASP A 11 36.65 -17.29 -51.85
CA ASP A 11 36.90 -18.70 -51.52
C ASP A 11 36.52 -19.11 -50.07
N VAL A 12 36.30 -20.41 -49.90
CA VAL A 12 35.62 -21.13 -48.82
C VAL A 12 36.61 -22.03 -48.06
N LYS A 13 36.41 -22.15 -46.73
CA LYS A 13 36.84 -23.23 -45.79
C LYS A 13 38.34 -23.61 -45.69
N THR A 14 38.88 -23.59 -44.46
CA THR A 14 39.63 -24.76 -43.92
C THR A 14 39.69 -24.81 -42.39
N THR A 15 39.72 -26.05 -41.91
CA THR A 15 39.57 -26.64 -40.57
C THR A 15 40.94 -26.88 -39.88
N LEU A 16 41.07 -26.88 -38.54
CA LEU A 16 41.61 -28.01 -37.71
C LEU A 16 41.90 -27.70 -36.20
N ARG A 17 41.33 -28.56 -35.33
CA ARG A 17 41.87 -29.33 -34.17
C ARG A 17 42.60 -28.69 -32.94
N ALA A 18 41.91 -28.88 -31.79
CA ALA A 18 42.27 -29.23 -30.40
C ALA A 18 43.73 -29.44 -29.93
N VAL A 19 44.02 -28.99 -28.69
CA VAL A 19 44.90 -29.66 -27.69
C VAL A 19 44.40 -29.39 -26.25
N LEU A 20 44.38 -30.47 -25.44
CA LEU A 20 44.12 -30.55 -23.99
C LEU A 20 45.18 -29.83 -23.14
N GLY A 21 44.78 -29.31 -21.98
CA GLY A 21 45.67 -28.98 -20.87
C GLY A 21 44.97 -29.14 -19.52
N ALA A 22 45.24 -30.26 -18.84
CA ALA A 22 44.82 -30.51 -17.46
C ALA A 22 45.78 -29.81 -16.48
N VAL A 23 45.26 -29.12 -15.47
CA VAL A 23 46.01 -28.73 -14.28
C VAL A 23 45.18 -29.14 -13.06
N ALA A 24 45.71 -30.08 -12.29
CA ALA A 24 45.24 -30.41 -10.96
C ALA A 24 45.82 -29.42 -9.95
N ALA A 25 44.96 -28.85 -9.10
CA ALA A 25 45.37 -28.18 -7.87
C ALA A 25 44.36 -28.52 -6.77
N ALA A 26 44.83 -29.27 -5.76
CA ALA A 26 44.15 -29.48 -4.51
C ALA A 26 44.36 -28.25 -3.61
N GLY A 27 43.31 -27.75 -2.96
CA GLY A 27 43.44 -26.69 -1.95
C GLY A 27 42.10 -26.14 -1.47
N LEU A 28 41.74 -26.49 -0.24
CA LEU A 28 40.80 -25.86 0.70
C LEU A 28 39.39 -25.49 0.19
N LEU A 29 38.40 -26.27 0.63
CA LEU A 29 37.00 -25.90 0.69
C LEU A 29 36.80 -24.81 1.76
N LEU A 30 36.73 -23.56 1.33
CA LEU A 30 36.01 -22.51 2.05
C LEU A 30 34.52 -22.66 1.68
N PRO A 31 33.57 -22.61 2.63
CA PRO A 31 32.18 -22.44 2.26
C PRO A 31 32.05 -21.04 1.65
N ALA A 32 31.93 -20.97 0.33
CA ALA A 32 31.38 -19.79 -0.30
C ALA A 32 29.96 -19.64 0.25
N THR A 33 29.75 -18.64 1.11
CA THR A 33 28.42 -18.11 1.40
C THR A 33 27.88 -17.57 0.09
N THR A 34 27.26 -18.45 -0.69
CA THR A 34 26.37 -18.03 -1.75
C THR A 34 25.28 -17.23 -1.08
N ALA A 35 25.30 -15.92 -1.29
CA ALA A 35 24.12 -15.10 -1.10
C ALA A 35 22.97 -15.85 -1.76
N VAL A 36 21.98 -16.27 -0.95
CA VAL A 36 20.73 -16.80 -1.47
C VAL A 36 20.14 -15.64 -2.25
N ALA A 37 20.31 -15.69 -3.57
CA ALA A 37 19.56 -14.85 -4.47
C ALA A 37 18.09 -15.11 -4.14
N VAL A 38 17.35 -14.03 -3.90
CA VAL A 38 15.89 -14.03 -3.76
C VAL A 38 15.33 -14.49 -5.11
N ASP A 39 15.27 -15.79 -5.32
CA ASP A 39 14.77 -16.39 -6.55
C ASP A 39 13.33 -16.83 -6.33
N ALA A 40 12.42 -15.83 -6.46
CA ALA A 40 11.06 -15.99 -6.95
C ALA A 40 10.39 -14.62 -7.16
N ALA A 41 11.10 -13.62 -7.70
CA ALA A 41 10.42 -12.43 -8.22
C ALA A 41 9.79 -12.80 -9.57
N SER A 42 8.52 -13.23 -9.54
CA SER A 42 7.67 -13.08 -10.72
C SER A 42 7.76 -11.61 -11.11
N SER A 43 8.36 -11.30 -12.24
CA SER A 43 8.58 -9.92 -12.68
C SER A 43 7.23 -9.20 -12.69
N VAL A 44 7.02 -8.26 -11.75
CA VAL A 44 5.85 -7.38 -11.76
C VAL A 44 5.82 -6.75 -13.14
N THR A 45 4.74 -7.00 -13.89
CA THR A 45 4.60 -6.44 -15.22
C THR A 45 4.26 -4.96 -15.07
N THR A 46 5.23 -4.11 -15.38
CA THR A 46 5.05 -2.66 -15.38
C THR A 46 4.01 -2.26 -16.42
N THR A 47 3.14 -1.34 -16.04
CA THR A 47 2.22 -0.68 -16.97
C THR A 47 3.00 0.28 -17.85
N ALA A 48 2.76 0.23 -19.17
CA ALA A 48 3.43 1.13 -20.11
C ALA A 48 2.95 2.58 -19.95
N ALA A 49 3.84 3.51 -20.30
CA ALA A 49 3.48 4.92 -20.42
C ALA A 49 2.38 5.13 -21.47
N ARG A 50 1.57 6.16 -21.27
CA ARG A 50 0.50 6.53 -22.19
C ARG A 50 0.50 8.03 -22.38
N THR A 51 0.75 8.48 -23.61
CA THR A 51 0.85 9.89 -23.96
C THR A 51 0.02 10.26 -25.18
N GLY A 52 -0.18 11.57 -25.34
CA GLY A 52 -0.70 12.16 -26.56
C GLY A 52 -2.21 11.99 -26.75
N PRO A 53 -2.72 12.33 -27.94
CA PRO A 53 -4.16 12.47 -28.18
C PRO A 53 -4.92 11.13 -28.08
N PRO A 54 -6.14 11.11 -27.51
CA PRO A 54 -6.95 9.89 -27.38
C PRO A 54 -7.40 9.34 -28.75
N ALA A 55 -7.69 8.04 -28.81
CA ALA A 55 -8.13 7.38 -30.05
C ALA A 55 -9.63 7.55 -30.32
N SER A 56 -10.38 8.06 -29.34
CA SER A 56 -11.83 8.11 -29.37
C SER A 56 -12.34 9.27 -28.51
N VAL A 57 -13.36 9.96 -29.00
CA VAL A 57 -14.00 11.11 -28.32
C VAL A 57 -15.50 10.86 -28.20
N ALA A 58 -16.03 10.88 -26.99
CA ALA A 58 -17.46 10.88 -26.73
C ALA A 58 -17.92 12.23 -26.17
N VAL A 59 -19.17 12.61 -26.41
CA VAL A 59 -19.80 13.73 -25.72
C VAL A 59 -21.11 13.30 -25.08
N LEU A 60 -21.28 13.70 -23.83
CA LEU A 60 -22.51 13.64 -23.06
C LEU A 60 -23.07 15.05 -22.93
N GLY A 61 -24.39 15.18 -22.92
CA GLY A 61 -25.01 16.48 -22.76
C GLY A 61 -26.41 16.60 -23.30
N ASP A 62 -26.77 17.83 -23.61
CA ASP A 62 -28.09 18.18 -24.08
C ASP A 62 -28.12 18.62 -25.56
N SER A 63 -29.14 19.40 -25.91
CA SER A 63 -29.36 19.90 -27.26
C SER A 63 -28.23 20.75 -27.83
N ILE A 64 -27.43 21.42 -26.98
CA ILE A 64 -26.26 22.16 -27.45
C ILE A 64 -25.22 21.17 -28.00
N SER A 65 -24.93 20.11 -27.25
CA SER A 65 -23.97 19.07 -27.64
C SER A 65 -24.49 18.14 -28.74
N ALA A 66 -25.81 17.99 -28.87
CA ALA A 66 -26.45 17.32 -30.00
C ALA A 66 -26.39 18.14 -31.31
N GLY A 67 -25.95 19.41 -31.25
CA GLY A 67 -25.83 20.30 -32.42
C GLY A 67 -27.18 20.88 -32.89
N THR A 68 -28.20 20.89 -32.04
CA THR A 68 -29.52 21.43 -32.39
C THR A 68 -29.42 22.91 -32.75
N GLY A 69 -30.15 23.32 -33.79
CA GLY A 69 -30.11 24.70 -34.30
C GLY A 69 -28.97 24.99 -35.28
N ALA A 70 -28.10 24.02 -35.59
CA ALA A 70 -26.94 24.18 -36.48
C ALA A 70 -27.21 23.90 -37.98
N ASP A 71 -28.46 23.98 -38.46
CA ASP A 71 -28.83 23.54 -39.83
C ASP A 71 -28.36 24.45 -40.98
N GLY A 72 -27.95 25.69 -40.69
CA GLY A 72 -27.41 26.63 -41.70
C GLY A 72 -25.97 27.05 -41.40
N ARG A 73 -25.12 27.22 -42.43
CA ARG A 73 -23.77 27.80 -42.30
C ARG A 73 -23.81 29.33 -42.26
N SER A 74 -24.84 29.91 -42.89
CA SER A 74 -25.13 31.34 -42.91
C SER A 74 -26.46 31.68 -42.24
N PHE A 75 -26.63 32.93 -41.79
CA PHE A 75 -27.91 33.43 -41.32
C PHE A 75 -28.96 33.30 -42.44
N GLY A 76 -30.02 32.51 -42.21
CA GLY A 76 -31.09 32.27 -43.19
C GLY A 76 -30.92 31.06 -44.12
N ASP A 77 -29.88 30.24 -43.98
CA ASP A 77 -29.64 29.04 -44.84
C ASP A 77 -30.68 27.92 -44.67
N SER A 78 -31.45 27.92 -43.58
CA SER A 78 -32.45 26.88 -43.33
C SER A 78 -33.84 27.37 -43.76
N LEU A 79 -34.24 27.00 -44.99
CA LEU A 79 -35.55 27.34 -45.56
C LEU A 79 -36.71 26.51 -44.97
N ILE A 80 -36.43 25.53 -44.11
CA ILE A 80 -37.45 24.72 -43.44
C ILE A 80 -37.09 24.61 -41.95
N PRO A 81 -37.84 25.26 -41.05
CA PRO A 81 -37.66 25.08 -39.63
C PRO A 81 -38.19 23.69 -39.28
N LEU A 82 -37.29 22.75 -38.99
CA LEU A 82 -37.64 21.57 -38.20
C LEU A 82 -37.10 21.85 -36.78
N PRO A 83 -37.87 22.56 -35.93
CA PRO A 83 -37.41 22.88 -34.58
C PRO A 83 -37.01 21.60 -33.87
N GLY A 84 -35.85 21.63 -33.21
CA GLY A 84 -35.41 20.52 -32.35
C GLY A 84 -34.84 19.30 -33.07
N SER A 85 -34.43 19.39 -34.34
CA SER A 85 -33.68 18.29 -34.96
C SER A 85 -32.21 18.30 -34.56
N GLU A 86 -31.71 17.17 -34.10
CA GLU A 86 -30.31 16.98 -33.72
C GLU A 86 -29.40 16.96 -34.96
N ARG A 87 -28.21 17.57 -34.84
CA ARG A 87 -27.17 17.61 -35.89
C ARG A 87 -25.81 17.21 -35.31
N PRO A 88 -25.64 15.95 -34.86
CA PRO A 88 -24.40 15.51 -34.22
C PRO A 88 -23.16 15.74 -35.10
N ASN A 89 -23.29 15.66 -36.44
CA ASN A 89 -22.20 15.93 -37.38
C ASN A 89 -21.75 17.41 -37.44
N ARG A 90 -22.47 18.32 -36.78
CA ARG A 90 -22.18 19.76 -36.67
C ARG A 90 -21.96 20.23 -35.22
N SER A 91 -21.93 19.29 -34.27
CA SER A 91 -21.67 19.54 -32.85
C SER A 91 -20.25 20.06 -32.64
N TRP A 92 -20.09 21.03 -31.75
CA TRP A 92 -18.80 21.55 -31.28
C TRP A 92 -17.84 20.44 -30.79
N ALA A 93 -18.39 19.37 -30.22
CA ALA A 93 -17.63 18.31 -29.59
C ALA A 93 -17.17 17.26 -30.60
N THR A 94 -18.13 16.67 -31.31
CA THR A 94 -17.89 15.48 -32.13
C THR A 94 -18.13 15.70 -33.61
N GLY A 95 -18.61 16.86 -34.05
CA GLY A 95 -18.98 17.11 -35.43
C GLY A 95 -17.80 16.97 -36.41
N ASP A 96 -18.08 16.58 -37.65
CA ASP A 96 -17.05 16.39 -38.68
C ASP A 96 -17.51 16.74 -40.09
N GLN A 97 -18.75 17.22 -40.24
CA GLN A 97 -19.34 17.43 -41.56
C GLN A 97 -18.52 18.42 -42.39
N TYR A 98 -17.93 19.40 -41.70
CA TYR A 98 -17.30 20.57 -42.30
C TYR A 98 -15.98 20.87 -41.61
N THR A 99 -14.94 21.17 -42.37
CA THR A 99 -13.57 21.35 -41.85
C THR A 99 -13.39 22.64 -41.06
N ASP A 100 -14.19 23.66 -41.33
CA ASP A 100 -14.21 24.94 -40.60
C ASP A 100 -14.86 24.84 -39.20
N LEU A 101 -15.50 23.71 -38.87
CA LEU A 101 -16.05 23.47 -37.53
C LEU A 101 -14.93 23.40 -36.47
N GLN A 102 -13.83 22.73 -36.82
CA GLN A 102 -12.72 22.45 -35.92
C GLN A 102 -13.18 21.94 -34.55
N SER A 103 -14.09 20.95 -34.57
CA SER A 103 -14.59 20.31 -33.36
C SER A 103 -13.46 19.71 -32.52
N VAL A 104 -13.71 19.44 -31.24
CA VAL A 104 -12.73 18.73 -30.39
C VAL A 104 -12.29 17.42 -31.04
N PHE A 105 -13.23 16.63 -31.57
CA PHE A 105 -12.93 15.41 -32.34
C PHE A 105 -12.05 15.67 -33.57
N GLN A 106 -12.33 16.69 -34.36
CA GLN A 106 -11.52 17.01 -35.55
C GLN A 106 -10.09 17.40 -35.17
N ARG A 107 -9.91 18.12 -34.06
CA ARG A 107 -8.61 18.53 -33.53
C ARG A 107 -7.83 17.33 -32.99
N VAL A 108 -8.44 16.48 -32.17
CA VAL A 108 -7.84 15.20 -31.72
C VAL A 108 -7.41 14.35 -32.93
N ARG A 109 -8.29 14.18 -33.92
CA ARG A 109 -7.98 13.42 -35.13
C ARG A 109 -6.80 14.02 -35.92
N SER A 110 -6.69 15.35 -35.95
CA SER A 110 -5.59 16.02 -36.66
C SER A 110 -4.22 15.77 -36.03
N LEU A 111 -4.17 15.52 -34.72
CA LEU A 111 -2.97 15.16 -33.99
C LEU A 111 -2.60 13.66 -34.15
N ARG A 112 -3.43 12.88 -34.85
CA ARG A 112 -3.22 11.44 -35.08
C ARG A 112 -3.09 11.10 -36.57
N PRO A 113 -2.11 11.68 -37.29
CA PRO A 113 -1.98 11.46 -38.73
C PRO A 113 -1.75 9.98 -39.06
N GLY A 114 -2.53 9.46 -40.01
CA GLY A 114 -2.43 8.06 -40.45
C GLY A 114 -3.04 7.03 -39.48
N GLN A 115 -3.63 7.46 -38.37
CA GLN A 115 -4.31 6.59 -37.42
C GLN A 115 -5.82 6.81 -37.44
N SER A 116 -6.59 5.80 -37.05
CA SER A 116 -8.04 5.93 -36.90
C SER A 116 -8.37 6.70 -35.61
N THR A 117 -9.41 7.54 -35.66
CA THR A 117 -10.00 8.17 -34.48
C THR A 117 -11.51 8.03 -34.57
N THR A 118 -12.14 7.50 -33.52
CA THR A 118 -13.60 7.27 -33.49
C THR A 118 -14.31 8.35 -32.67
N ARG A 119 -15.63 8.45 -32.82
CA ARG A 119 -16.45 9.39 -32.07
C ARG A 119 -17.82 8.82 -31.70
N ALA A 120 -18.38 9.30 -30.59
CA ALA A 120 -19.75 9.00 -30.18
C ALA A 120 -20.43 10.28 -29.67
N ASN A 121 -21.50 10.72 -30.32
CA ASN A 121 -22.36 11.77 -29.76
C ASN A 121 -23.52 11.09 -29.03
N LEU A 122 -23.52 11.18 -27.71
CA LEU A 122 -24.51 10.57 -26.83
C LEU A 122 -25.43 11.62 -26.20
N ALA A 123 -25.26 12.89 -26.59
CA ALA A 123 -26.09 13.98 -26.13
C ALA A 123 -27.49 13.88 -26.74
N VAL A 124 -28.49 14.25 -25.96
CA VAL A 124 -29.90 14.10 -26.33
C VAL A 124 -30.64 15.40 -26.04
N ASN A 125 -31.49 15.83 -26.98
CA ASN A 125 -32.32 17.01 -26.77
C ASN A 125 -33.20 16.89 -25.52
N GLY A 126 -33.19 17.94 -24.69
CA GLY A 126 -33.98 18.01 -23.47
C GLY A 126 -33.37 17.27 -22.26
N SER A 127 -32.22 16.61 -22.42
CA SER A 127 -31.55 15.96 -21.29
C SER A 127 -31.11 16.95 -20.22
N ARG A 128 -31.23 16.51 -18.97
CA ARG A 128 -30.80 17.18 -17.74
C ARG A 128 -29.67 16.39 -17.07
N GLY A 129 -29.13 16.92 -15.97
CA GLY A 129 -28.15 16.21 -15.15
C GLY A 129 -28.57 14.76 -14.82
N SER A 130 -29.86 14.53 -14.57
CA SER A 130 -30.44 13.21 -14.26
C SER A 130 -30.26 12.15 -15.35
N ASP A 131 -30.08 12.57 -16.61
CA ASP A 131 -30.08 11.67 -17.77
C ASP A 131 -28.66 11.26 -18.18
N VAL A 132 -27.65 12.04 -17.78
CA VAL A 132 -26.28 11.89 -18.28
C VAL A 132 -25.63 10.58 -17.78
N ALA A 133 -25.99 10.13 -16.58
CA ALA A 133 -25.58 8.82 -16.06
C ALA A 133 -26.09 7.64 -16.92
N GLN A 134 -27.22 7.81 -17.63
CA GLN A 134 -27.70 6.80 -18.57
C GLN A 134 -27.04 6.97 -19.94
N GLN A 135 -26.79 8.21 -20.40
CA GLN A 135 -26.07 8.46 -21.65
C GLN A 135 -24.69 7.82 -21.66
N VAL A 136 -23.93 7.95 -20.56
CA VAL A 136 -22.54 7.47 -20.50
C VAL A 136 -22.40 5.95 -20.64
N ARG A 137 -23.47 5.19 -20.36
CA ARG A 137 -23.50 3.74 -20.58
C ARG A 137 -23.38 3.36 -22.06
N GLY A 138 -23.72 4.28 -22.96
CA GLY A 138 -23.53 4.14 -24.40
C GLY A 138 -22.09 4.45 -24.87
N ALA A 139 -21.21 4.94 -23.99
CA ALA A 139 -19.83 5.22 -24.36
C ALA A 139 -19.04 3.92 -24.56
N PRO A 140 -18.20 3.83 -25.61
CA PRO A 140 -17.32 2.69 -25.85
C PRO A 140 -16.49 2.33 -24.61
N VAL A 141 -16.15 1.04 -24.44
CA VAL A 141 -15.36 0.55 -23.29
C VAL A 141 -13.96 1.16 -23.26
N ASP A 142 -13.42 1.48 -24.42
CA ASP A 142 -12.11 2.04 -24.72
C ASP A 142 -12.19 3.54 -25.08
N VAL A 143 -13.23 4.24 -24.62
CA VAL A 143 -13.33 5.69 -24.84
C VAL A 143 -12.14 6.42 -24.20
N GLY A 144 -11.42 7.22 -24.99
CA GLY A 144 -10.23 7.92 -24.54
C GLY A 144 -10.51 9.28 -23.92
N LEU A 145 -11.50 10.01 -24.46
CA LEU A 145 -11.96 11.30 -23.93
C LEU A 145 -13.49 11.36 -23.90
N ILE A 146 -14.03 11.75 -22.75
CA ILE A 146 -15.45 12.03 -22.54
C ILE A 146 -15.62 13.51 -22.25
N LEU A 147 -16.34 14.21 -23.12
CA LEU A 147 -16.74 15.60 -22.95
C LEU A 147 -18.12 15.64 -22.29
N VAL A 148 -18.31 16.52 -21.31
CA VAL A 148 -19.59 16.69 -20.60
C VAL A 148 -19.99 18.16 -20.65
N GLN A 149 -21.17 18.45 -21.19
CA GLN A 149 -21.78 19.77 -21.09
C GLN A 149 -23.28 19.60 -20.85
N ILE A 150 -23.74 19.94 -19.65
CA ILE A 150 -25.11 19.70 -19.19
C ILE A 150 -25.51 20.73 -18.14
N GLY A 151 -26.77 21.16 -18.16
CA GLY A 151 -27.34 22.08 -17.16
C GLY A 151 -28.27 23.11 -17.77
N GLY A 152 -28.27 23.26 -19.10
CA GLY A 152 -29.19 24.17 -19.79
C GLY A 152 -30.65 23.82 -19.51
N ASN A 153 -31.03 22.54 -19.65
CA ASN A 153 -32.41 22.08 -19.36
C ASN A 153 -32.74 21.98 -17.87
N ASP A 154 -31.73 22.00 -16.99
CA ASP A 154 -31.92 22.10 -15.54
C ASP A 154 -32.33 23.53 -15.15
N LEU A 155 -31.78 24.54 -15.84
CA LEU A 155 -32.17 25.95 -15.74
C LEU A 155 -33.48 26.27 -16.50
N CYS A 156 -33.65 25.68 -17.68
CA CYS A 156 -34.75 25.96 -18.58
C CYS A 156 -36.00 25.17 -18.22
N ARG A 157 -36.85 25.81 -17.41
CA ARG A 157 -38.04 25.22 -16.80
C ARG A 157 -39.23 26.18 -16.89
N PRO A 158 -40.45 25.77 -16.52
CA PRO A 158 -41.59 26.68 -16.50
C PRO A 158 -41.39 27.87 -15.55
N THR A 159 -40.82 27.63 -14.37
CA THR A 159 -40.49 28.66 -13.37
C THR A 159 -39.11 28.46 -12.76
N VAL A 160 -38.62 29.44 -12.00
CA VAL A 160 -37.35 29.34 -11.22
C VAL A 160 -37.45 28.23 -10.17
N GLN A 161 -38.62 28.02 -9.57
CA GLN A 161 -38.86 26.97 -8.57
C GLN A 161 -38.82 25.55 -9.16
N ASP A 162 -39.03 25.43 -10.47
CA ASP A 162 -38.98 24.15 -11.18
C ASP A 162 -37.56 23.77 -11.66
N MET A 163 -36.58 24.67 -11.48
CA MET A 163 -35.16 24.39 -11.76
C MET A 163 -34.65 23.28 -10.84
N THR A 164 -33.76 22.44 -11.36
CA THR A 164 -33.18 21.35 -10.57
C THR A 164 -32.47 21.95 -9.34
N PRO A 165 -32.81 21.60 -8.10
CA PRO A 165 -32.09 22.10 -6.94
C PRO A 165 -30.58 21.87 -7.05
N VAL A 166 -29.76 22.81 -6.56
CA VAL A 166 -28.29 22.75 -6.69
C VAL A 166 -27.72 21.45 -6.11
N GLU A 167 -28.23 21.02 -4.97
CA GLU A 167 -27.84 19.75 -4.32
C GLU A 167 -28.23 18.52 -5.14
N GLU A 168 -29.40 18.54 -5.79
CA GLU A 168 -29.85 17.44 -6.65
C GLU A 168 -29.01 17.37 -7.92
N TYR A 169 -28.73 18.52 -8.53
CA TYR A 169 -27.83 18.62 -9.68
C TYR A 169 -26.44 18.08 -9.33
N ARG A 170 -25.88 18.43 -8.16
CA ARG A 170 -24.61 17.87 -7.69
C ARG A 170 -24.65 16.35 -7.59
N ALA A 171 -25.69 15.78 -6.98
CA ALA A 171 -25.83 14.33 -6.84
C ALA A 171 -25.90 13.61 -8.20
N GLN A 172 -26.55 14.22 -9.19
CA GLN A 172 -26.64 13.67 -10.56
C GLN A 172 -25.28 13.68 -11.27
N ILE A 173 -24.50 14.75 -11.13
CA ILE A 173 -23.13 14.83 -11.68
C ILE A 173 -22.21 13.83 -11.00
N ASP A 174 -22.25 13.73 -9.66
CA ASP A 174 -21.47 12.75 -8.91
C ASP A 174 -21.77 11.32 -9.37
N ALA A 175 -23.03 10.97 -9.59
CA ALA A 175 -23.42 9.65 -10.09
C ALA A 175 -22.80 9.34 -11.46
N THR A 176 -22.72 10.34 -12.35
CA THR A 176 -22.10 10.18 -13.67
C THR A 176 -20.59 9.99 -13.55
N LEU A 177 -19.90 10.87 -12.81
CA LEU A 177 -18.44 10.83 -12.70
C LEU A 177 -17.95 9.58 -11.93
N ALA A 178 -18.69 9.16 -10.89
CA ALA A 178 -18.41 7.91 -10.20
C ALA A 178 -18.55 6.70 -11.12
N TRP A 179 -19.59 6.68 -11.96
CA TRP A 179 -19.76 5.61 -12.94
C TRP A 179 -18.60 5.56 -13.94
N ILE A 180 -18.14 6.72 -14.44
CA ILE A 180 -16.98 6.80 -15.33
C ILE A 180 -15.72 6.28 -14.63
N ALA A 181 -15.46 6.71 -13.40
CA ALA A 181 -14.27 6.28 -12.65
C ALA A 181 -14.25 4.76 -12.42
N GLU A 182 -15.41 4.15 -12.17
CA GLU A 182 -15.53 2.70 -11.96
C GLU A 182 -15.42 1.90 -13.27
N HIS A 183 -16.07 2.35 -14.33
CA HIS A 183 -16.25 1.55 -15.55
C HIS A 183 -15.33 1.96 -16.70
N ARG A 184 -14.73 3.15 -16.65
CA ARG A 184 -13.82 3.75 -17.64
C ARG A 184 -12.64 4.45 -16.92
N PRO A 185 -11.91 3.78 -16.02
CA PRO A 185 -10.91 4.40 -15.15
C PRO A 185 -9.76 5.08 -15.92
N GLU A 186 -9.53 4.68 -17.17
CA GLU A 186 -8.47 5.22 -18.02
C GLU A 186 -8.94 6.39 -18.91
N ALA A 187 -10.24 6.69 -18.98
CA ALA A 187 -10.77 7.76 -19.82
C ALA A 187 -10.44 9.14 -19.22
N LEU A 188 -10.04 10.09 -20.07
CA LEU A 188 -10.00 11.50 -19.71
C LEU A 188 -11.41 12.06 -19.73
N VAL A 189 -11.74 12.91 -18.76
CA VAL A 189 -13.04 13.59 -18.68
C VAL A 189 -12.81 15.08 -18.73
N GLN A 190 -13.52 15.76 -19.63
CA GLN A 190 -13.57 17.21 -19.65
C GLN A 190 -14.99 17.66 -19.34
N VAL A 191 -15.14 18.49 -18.31
CA VAL A 191 -16.41 19.05 -17.89
C VAL A 191 -16.45 20.52 -18.26
N ASN A 192 -17.34 20.88 -19.17
CA ASN A 192 -17.57 22.26 -19.56
C ASN A 192 -18.63 22.89 -18.67
N SER A 193 -18.39 24.12 -18.25
CA SER A 193 -19.35 24.98 -17.57
C SER A 193 -20.66 25.12 -18.35
N VAL A 194 -21.76 25.23 -17.63
CA VAL A 194 -23.05 25.65 -18.16
C VAL A 194 -22.88 27.05 -18.77
N PRO A 195 -23.33 27.30 -20.00
CA PRO A 195 -23.24 28.63 -20.61
C PRO A 195 -24.19 29.63 -19.96
N ASP A 196 -23.85 30.92 -20.00
CA ASP A 196 -24.70 32.01 -19.52
C ASP A 196 -25.83 32.30 -20.50
N ILE A 197 -26.95 31.61 -20.32
CA ILE A 197 -28.15 31.79 -21.15
C ILE A 197 -28.82 33.17 -20.96
N TYR A 198 -28.43 33.97 -19.96
CA TYR A 198 -28.93 35.35 -19.82
C TYR A 198 -28.52 36.19 -21.03
N ARG A 199 -27.32 35.99 -21.58
CA ARG A 199 -26.82 36.73 -22.73
C ARG A 199 -27.66 36.49 -23.98
N LEU A 200 -28.15 35.26 -24.17
CA LEU A 200 -29.10 34.94 -25.25
C LEU A 200 -30.34 35.85 -25.17
N TRP A 201 -30.94 35.95 -23.96
CA TRP A 201 -32.08 36.85 -23.75
C TRP A 201 -31.69 38.30 -24.07
N GLU A 202 -30.57 38.78 -23.54
CA GLU A 202 -30.11 40.16 -23.75
C GLU A 202 -29.94 40.51 -25.23
N LEU A 203 -29.32 39.62 -26.02
CA LEU A 203 -29.10 39.81 -27.46
C LEU A 203 -30.41 39.88 -28.26
N ARG A 204 -31.43 39.11 -27.86
CA ARG A 204 -32.62 38.85 -28.69
C ARG A 204 -33.92 39.38 -28.09
N ARG A 205 -33.92 40.00 -26.89
CA ARG A 205 -35.12 40.56 -26.23
C ARG A 205 -35.85 41.66 -27.00
N THR A 206 -35.20 42.26 -28.00
CA THR A 206 -35.81 43.25 -28.91
C THR A 206 -36.03 42.71 -30.33
N ASN A 207 -35.64 41.46 -30.61
CA ASN A 207 -35.90 40.81 -31.89
C ASN A 207 -37.35 40.31 -31.92
N ALA A 208 -38.18 40.86 -32.83
CA ALA A 208 -39.61 40.57 -32.87
C ALA A 208 -39.94 39.08 -33.10
N VAL A 209 -39.12 38.35 -33.87
CA VAL A 209 -39.33 36.92 -34.12
C VAL A 209 -38.99 36.12 -32.87
N ALA A 210 -37.83 36.38 -32.25
CA ALA A 210 -37.43 35.73 -31.00
C ALA A 210 -38.46 35.96 -29.88
N VAL A 211 -38.87 37.22 -29.68
CA VAL A 211 -39.92 37.60 -28.72
C VAL A 211 -41.22 36.84 -28.97
N THR A 212 -41.61 36.67 -30.24
CA THR A 212 -42.82 35.91 -30.59
C THR A 212 -42.68 34.43 -30.23
N PHE A 213 -41.56 33.79 -30.61
CA PHE A 213 -41.28 32.39 -30.28
C PHE A 213 -41.30 32.14 -28.77
N TRP A 214 -40.66 33.02 -28.01
CA TRP A 214 -40.55 32.91 -26.56
C TRP A 214 -41.88 33.17 -25.86
N SER A 215 -42.67 34.16 -26.32
CA SER A 215 -43.99 34.47 -25.75
C SER A 215 -45.02 33.38 -26.00
N LEU A 216 -44.88 32.63 -27.10
CA LEU A 216 -45.72 31.48 -27.41
C LEU A 216 -45.32 30.20 -26.66
N GLY A 217 -44.24 30.23 -25.88
CA GLY A 217 -43.78 29.07 -25.10
C GLY A 217 -43.24 27.92 -25.97
N LEU A 218 -42.88 28.18 -27.23
CA LEU A 218 -42.35 27.16 -28.15
C LEU A 218 -40.96 26.66 -27.74
N ILE A 219 -40.27 27.42 -26.89
CA ILE A 219 -39.00 27.05 -26.27
C ILE A 219 -39.24 26.82 -24.77
N PRO A 220 -38.89 25.64 -24.22
CA PRO A 220 -39.19 25.28 -22.83
C PRO A 220 -38.20 25.91 -21.84
N CYS A 221 -38.14 27.25 -21.79
CA CYS A 221 -37.24 28.00 -20.88
C CYS A 221 -37.91 29.26 -20.31
N GLN A 222 -39.15 29.13 -19.82
CA GLN A 222 -39.93 30.28 -19.33
C GLN A 222 -39.39 30.87 -18.02
N SER A 223 -38.64 30.09 -17.24
CA SER A 223 -37.82 30.57 -16.11
C SER A 223 -36.99 31.80 -16.50
N LEU A 224 -36.42 31.82 -17.70
CA LEU A 224 -35.69 32.97 -18.24
C LEU A 224 -36.56 33.86 -19.15
N LEU A 225 -37.28 33.25 -20.09
CA LEU A 225 -37.81 33.91 -21.28
C LEU A 225 -39.24 34.46 -21.16
N ALA A 226 -39.95 34.18 -20.05
CA ALA A 226 -41.27 34.77 -19.81
C ALA A 226 -41.20 36.30 -19.85
N ASN A 227 -42.25 36.95 -20.38
CA ASN A 227 -42.29 38.40 -20.58
C ASN A 227 -40.99 38.97 -21.19
N PRO A 228 -40.61 38.53 -22.41
CA PRO A 228 -39.24 38.68 -22.90
C PRO A 228 -38.78 40.13 -23.06
N THR A 229 -39.67 41.08 -23.30
CA THR A 229 -39.33 42.51 -23.40
C THR A 229 -39.36 43.23 -22.06
N SER A 230 -39.96 42.62 -21.03
CA SER A 230 -40.20 43.25 -19.73
C SER A 230 -38.91 43.51 -18.96
N GLN A 231 -38.87 44.71 -18.38
CA GLN A 231 -37.84 45.20 -17.46
C GLN A 231 -38.42 45.50 -16.07
N ASP A 232 -39.63 44.99 -15.79
CA ASP A 232 -40.22 45.11 -14.46
C ASP A 232 -39.36 44.37 -13.44
N ALA A 233 -39.30 44.89 -12.22
CA ALA A 233 -38.41 44.38 -11.17
C ALA A 233 -38.57 42.86 -10.92
N ALA A 234 -39.79 42.33 -11.02
CA ALA A 234 -40.05 40.89 -10.85
C ALA A 234 -39.47 40.04 -12.00
N ASP A 235 -39.54 40.52 -13.24
CA ASP A 235 -38.99 39.80 -14.40
C ASP A 235 -37.45 39.88 -14.42
N VAL A 236 -36.88 41.01 -14.01
CA VAL A 236 -35.42 41.16 -13.82
C VAL A 236 -34.93 40.21 -12.73
N ALA A 237 -35.54 40.23 -11.54
CA ALA A 237 -35.18 39.36 -10.42
C ALA A 237 -35.30 37.87 -10.79
N ARG A 238 -36.29 37.48 -11.59
CA ARG A 238 -36.42 36.11 -12.09
C ARG A 238 -35.23 35.70 -12.95
N ARG A 239 -34.79 36.55 -13.89
CA ARG A 239 -33.65 36.26 -14.77
C ARG A 239 -32.32 36.24 -14.00
N ASP A 240 -32.18 37.14 -13.03
CA ASP A 240 -31.02 37.16 -12.13
C ASP A 240 -30.96 35.88 -11.30
N ALA A 241 -32.11 35.35 -10.85
CA ALA A 241 -32.18 34.07 -10.14
C ALA A 241 -31.77 32.88 -11.03
N VAL A 242 -32.20 32.83 -12.30
CA VAL A 242 -31.74 31.80 -13.26
C VAL A 242 -30.22 31.87 -13.43
N ARG A 243 -29.67 33.07 -13.60
CA ARG A 243 -28.24 33.29 -13.79
C ARG A 243 -27.43 32.88 -12.55
N ALA A 244 -27.90 33.23 -11.35
CA ALA A 244 -27.29 32.82 -10.09
C ALA A 244 -27.28 31.30 -9.92
N HIS A 245 -28.36 30.63 -10.35
CA HIS A 245 -28.46 29.17 -10.31
C HIS A 245 -27.49 28.49 -11.28
N GLY A 246 -27.28 29.08 -12.46
CA GLY A 246 -26.27 28.62 -13.43
C GLY A 246 -24.84 28.70 -12.89
N LEU A 247 -24.49 29.79 -12.21
CA LEU A 247 -23.21 29.91 -11.50
C LEU A 247 -23.07 28.85 -10.40
N ALA A 248 -24.14 28.61 -9.63
CA ALA A 248 -24.12 27.58 -8.60
C ALA A 248 -23.91 26.16 -9.18
N TYR A 249 -24.50 25.85 -10.34
CA TYR A 249 -24.21 24.59 -11.05
C TYR A 249 -22.75 24.49 -11.49
N ASN A 250 -22.17 25.57 -11.99
CA ASN A 250 -20.75 25.59 -12.37
C ASN A 250 -19.82 25.33 -11.19
N ASP A 251 -20.14 25.90 -10.02
CA ASP A 251 -19.44 25.58 -8.78
C ASP A 251 -19.52 24.08 -8.45
N GLN A 252 -20.70 23.47 -8.61
CA GLN A 252 -20.88 22.03 -8.40
C GLN A 252 -20.12 21.17 -9.42
N LEU A 253 -20.09 21.56 -10.69
CA LEU A 253 -19.32 20.87 -11.75
C LEU A 253 -17.82 20.89 -11.44
N ARG A 254 -17.28 22.05 -11.07
CA ARG A 254 -15.88 22.25 -10.67
C ARG A 254 -15.51 21.34 -9.49
N GLU A 255 -16.31 21.38 -8.43
CA GLU A 255 -16.09 20.58 -7.22
C GLU A 255 -16.27 19.08 -7.47
N ALA A 256 -17.12 18.68 -8.41
CA ALA A 256 -17.33 17.27 -8.75
C ALA A 256 -16.15 16.71 -9.53
N CYS A 257 -15.70 17.48 -10.52
CA CYS A 257 -14.57 17.11 -11.34
C CYS A 257 -13.26 17.00 -10.55
N ALA A 258 -13.02 17.92 -9.59
CA ALA A 258 -11.82 17.93 -8.75
C ALA A 258 -11.62 16.66 -7.90
N ARG A 259 -12.62 15.78 -7.78
CA ARG A 259 -12.52 14.49 -7.07
C ARG A 259 -11.84 13.39 -7.88
N TYR A 260 -11.50 13.64 -9.16
CA TYR A 260 -10.97 12.63 -10.05
C TYR A 260 -9.73 13.16 -10.79
N LEU A 261 -8.62 12.43 -10.70
CA LEU A 261 -7.33 12.76 -11.35
C LEU A 261 -7.45 13.08 -12.84
N ARG A 262 -8.29 12.32 -13.54
CA ARG A 262 -8.47 12.41 -15.01
C ARG A 262 -9.60 13.34 -15.42
N CYS A 263 -10.17 14.10 -14.49
CA CYS A 263 -11.21 15.06 -14.80
C CYS A 263 -10.65 16.49 -14.81
N ARG A 264 -10.87 17.19 -15.94
CA ARG A 264 -10.54 18.60 -16.11
C ARG A 264 -11.81 19.42 -16.25
N TYR A 265 -11.99 20.41 -15.38
CA TYR A 265 -13.03 21.40 -15.50
C TYR A 265 -12.54 22.54 -16.40
N ASP A 266 -13.43 23.14 -17.19
CA ASP A 266 -13.05 24.19 -18.16
C ASP A 266 -12.78 25.58 -17.54
N ASP A 267 -12.67 25.67 -16.21
CA ASP A 267 -12.46 26.91 -15.46
C ASP A 267 -13.39 28.05 -15.90
N ASP A 268 -14.69 27.73 -16.02
CA ASP A 268 -15.74 28.64 -16.46
C ASP A 268 -15.50 29.24 -17.87
N ALA A 269 -14.69 28.61 -18.72
CA ALA A 269 -14.40 29.14 -20.05
C ALA A 269 -15.68 29.23 -20.91
N THR A 270 -16.52 28.20 -20.90
CA THR A 270 -17.80 28.19 -21.63
C THR A 270 -18.76 29.26 -21.11
N TRP A 271 -18.87 29.42 -19.79
CA TRP A 271 -19.64 30.50 -19.16
C TRP A 271 -19.12 31.89 -19.55
N ARG A 272 -17.82 32.15 -19.40
CA ARG A 272 -17.21 33.45 -19.73
C ARG A 272 -17.37 33.80 -21.20
N PHE A 273 -17.14 32.83 -22.08
CA PHE A 273 -17.37 32.96 -23.52
C PHE A 273 -18.79 33.42 -23.84
N SER A 274 -19.78 32.77 -23.24
CA SER A 274 -21.20 33.05 -23.51
C SER A 274 -21.72 34.32 -22.84
N ASN A 275 -21.02 34.83 -21.82
CA ASN A 275 -21.36 36.07 -21.12
C ASN A 275 -20.70 37.32 -21.76
N ASP A 276 -19.56 37.18 -22.44
CA ASP A 276 -18.83 38.34 -22.97
C ASP A 276 -19.42 38.84 -24.32
N PRO A 277 -19.84 40.11 -24.41
CA PRO A 277 -20.37 40.70 -25.64
C PRO A 277 -19.39 40.75 -26.81
N ALA A 278 -18.08 40.67 -26.56
CA ALA A 278 -17.05 40.63 -27.60
C ALA A 278 -16.91 39.23 -28.23
N THR A 279 -17.24 38.17 -27.49
CA THR A 279 -17.04 36.79 -27.92
C THR A 279 -18.32 36.11 -28.35
N PHE A 280 -19.46 36.35 -27.66
CA PHE A 280 -20.77 35.79 -28.01
C PHE A 280 -21.73 36.89 -28.49
N VAL A 281 -22.04 36.82 -29.78
CA VAL A 281 -22.83 37.84 -30.49
C VAL A 281 -24.08 37.24 -31.12
N ASP A 282 -24.97 38.12 -31.58
CA ASP A 282 -26.28 37.77 -32.15
C ASP A 282 -26.23 36.65 -33.23
N SER A 283 -25.23 36.65 -34.12
CA SER A 283 -25.06 35.63 -35.17
C SER A 283 -24.68 34.24 -34.65
N ASP A 284 -24.24 34.15 -33.40
CA ASP A 284 -23.88 32.90 -32.75
C ASP A 284 -25.14 32.17 -32.20
N VAL A 285 -26.29 32.85 -32.18
CA VAL A 285 -27.61 32.28 -31.88
C VAL A 285 -28.31 31.87 -33.17
N SER A 286 -28.89 30.67 -33.18
CA SER A 286 -29.61 30.15 -34.34
C SER A 286 -30.83 31.02 -34.69
N SER A 287 -30.99 31.35 -35.97
CA SER A 287 -32.18 32.05 -36.47
C SER A 287 -33.39 31.11 -36.65
N GLN A 288 -33.23 29.81 -36.40
CA GLN A 288 -34.29 28.81 -36.60
C GLN A 288 -35.20 28.69 -35.38
N ASP A 289 -34.59 28.69 -34.19
CA ASP A 289 -35.28 28.55 -32.91
C ASP A 289 -35.05 29.76 -31.97
N HIS A 290 -34.16 30.68 -32.35
CA HIS A 290 -33.78 31.83 -31.54
C HIS A 290 -33.36 31.45 -30.12
N PHE A 291 -32.71 30.29 -29.97
CA PHE A 291 -32.34 29.76 -28.67
C PHE A 291 -30.98 29.05 -28.68
N HIS A 292 -30.83 28.00 -29.49
CA HIS A 292 -29.59 27.21 -29.49
C HIS A 292 -28.45 27.92 -30.23
N PRO A 293 -27.18 27.53 -29.99
CA PRO A 293 -26.07 28.00 -30.81
C PRO A 293 -26.29 27.70 -32.28
N SER A 294 -26.07 28.70 -33.13
CA SER A 294 -25.98 28.51 -34.58
C SER A 294 -24.75 27.67 -34.92
N TYR A 295 -24.58 27.29 -36.19
CA TYR A 295 -23.34 26.64 -36.62
C TYR A 295 -22.09 27.46 -36.24
N ARG A 296 -22.16 28.79 -36.36
CA ARG A 296 -21.08 29.69 -35.94
C ARG A 296 -20.85 29.65 -34.43
N GLY A 297 -21.93 29.60 -33.65
CA GLY A 297 -21.85 29.39 -32.19
C GLY A 297 -21.19 28.06 -31.84
N GLN A 298 -21.50 26.98 -32.57
CA GLN A 298 -20.85 25.67 -32.42
C GLN A 298 -19.35 25.72 -32.74
N VAL A 299 -18.93 26.44 -33.79
CA VAL A 299 -17.50 26.64 -34.11
C VAL A 299 -16.77 27.33 -32.96
N LYS A 300 -17.33 28.41 -32.42
CA LYS A 300 -16.72 29.14 -31.31
C LYS A 300 -16.69 28.32 -30.03
N LEU A 301 -17.76 27.58 -29.73
CA LEU A 301 -17.80 26.68 -28.57
C LEU A 301 -16.76 25.56 -28.69
N ALA A 302 -16.51 25.05 -29.89
CA ALA A 302 -15.45 24.07 -30.12
C ALA A 302 -14.06 24.63 -29.81
N GLU A 303 -13.79 25.87 -30.23
CA GLU A 303 -12.53 26.55 -29.94
C GLU A 303 -12.34 26.79 -28.44
N VAL A 304 -13.36 27.35 -27.76
CA VAL A 304 -13.32 27.60 -26.31
C VAL A 304 -13.09 26.31 -25.54
N SER A 305 -13.81 25.25 -25.90
CA SER A 305 -13.68 23.95 -25.25
C SER A 305 -12.32 23.31 -25.50
N TRP A 306 -11.76 23.47 -26.69
CA TRP A 306 -10.43 22.95 -27.00
C TRP A 306 -9.35 23.66 -26.17
N LEU A 307 -9.40 24.99 -26.10
CA LEU A 307 -8.40 25.80 -25.39
C LEU A 307 -8.45 25.62 -23.86
N ALA A 308 -9.63 25.30 -23.31
CA ALA A 308 -9.81 25.01 -21.89
C ALA A 308 -9.66 23.50 -21.55
N GLY A 309 -9.44 22.66 -22.57
CA GLY A 309 -9.31 21.22 -22.44
C GLY A 309 -7.88 20.76 -22.16
N PHE A 310 -7.62 19.48 -22.38
CA PHE A 310 -6.28 18.87 -22.30
C PHE A 310 -5.37 19.35 -23.44
N ASP A 311 -4.12 19.68 -23.14
CA ASP A 311 -3.12 19.98 -24.17
C ASP A 311 -2.48 18.69 -24.67
N PHE A 312 -3.04 18.12 -25.74
CA PHE A 312 -2.53 16.88 -26.34
C PHE A 312 -1.26 17.06 -27.17
N ALA A 313 -0.73 18.28 -27.29
CA ALA A 313 0.60 18.49 -27.86
C ALA A 313 1.71 18.21 -26.84
N ASP A 314 1.37 18.20 -25.54
CA ASP A 314 2.24 17.73 -24.50
C ASP A 314 2.30 16.19 -24.50
N GLU A 315 3.47 15.65 -24.79
CA GLU A 315 3.76 14.21 -24.75
C GLU A 315 4.83 13.87 -23.70
N ALA A 316 5.23 14.85 -22.87
CA ALA A 316 6.11 14.58 -21.75
C ALA A 316 5.36 13.72 -20.72
N VAL A 317 6.06 12.75 -20.13
CA VAL A 317 5.50 11.96 -19.04
C VAL A 317 6.11 12.37 -17.72
N PRO A 318 5.33 12.33 -16.63
CA PRO A 318 5.88 12.44 -15.30
C PRO A 318 7.01 11.44 -15.06
N GLN A 319 8.05 11.88 -14.36
CA GLN A 319 9.08 11.00 -13.83
C GLN A 319 8.68 10.57 -12.42
N VAL A 320 8.77 9.27 -12.13
CA VAL A 320 8.39 8.70 -10.83
C VAL A 320 9.62 8.13 -10.15
N THR A 321 9.74 8.38 -8.85
CA THR A 321 10.77 7.77 -7.99
C THR A 321 10.11 7.17 -6.76
N LEU A 322 10.60 6.02 -6.32
CA LEU A 322 10.13 5.33 -5.12
C LEU A 322 11.30 5.06 -4.19
N ALA A 323 11.11 5.31 -2.89
CA ALA A 323 12.07 4.97 -1.87
C ALA A 323 11.37 4.61 -0.56
N THR A 324 11.92 3.65 0.19
CA THR A 324 11.48 3.40 1.56
C THR A 324 11.87 4.58 2.46
N THR A 325 10.97 4.92 3.38
CA THR A 325 11.20 5.96 4.40
C THR A 325 12.19 5.51 5.49
N THR A 326 12.34 4.20 5.67
CA THR A 326 13.33 3.57 6.54
C THR A 326 14.28 2.71 5.71
N ALA A 327 15.56 2.68 6.08
CA ALA A 327 16.53 1.83 5.38
C ALA A 327 16.36 0.36 5.83
N PRO A 328 16.47 -0.62 4.93
CA PRO A 328 16.55 -2.02 5.31
C PRO A 328 17.85 -2.33 6.04
N THR A 329 17.94 -3.53 6.63
CA THR A 329 19.21 -4.11 7.07
C THR A 329 20.17 -4.31 5.89
N SER A 330 21.44 -4.63 6.16
CA SER A 330 22.39 -5.00 5.10
C SER A 330 21.98 -6.23 4.29
N ALA A 331 21.05 -7.03 4.80
CA ALA A 331 20.45 -8.17 4.11
C ALA A 331 19.21 -7.79 3.27
N GLY A 332 18.79 -6.52 3.26
CA GLY A 332 17.66 -6.04 2.47
C GLY A 332 16.29 -6.23 3.13
N TRP A 333 16.23 -6.53 4.43
CA TRP A 333 15.00 -6.80 5.16
C TRP A 333 14.60 -5.67 6.10
N HIS A 334 13.30 -5.55 6.38
CA HIS A 334 12.74 -4.68 7.39
C HIS A 334 12.10 -5.50 8.53
N ALA A 335 12.31 -5.09 9.79
CA ALA A 335 11.73 -5.70 10.99
C ALA A 335 10.37 -5.09 11.42
N ALA A 336 9.86 -4.10 10.68
CA ALA A 336 8.63 -3.39 10.97
C ALA A 336 8.00 -2.87 9.68
N ALA A 337 6.69 -2.58 9.73
CA ALA A 337 5.98 -1.99 8.60
C ALA A 337 6.74 -0.77 8.05
N VAL A 338 6.77 -0.64 6.73
CA VAL A 338 7.55 0.39 6.04
C VAL A 338 6.67 1.17 5.09
N ASP A 339 6.81 2.49 5.11
CA ASP A 339 6.22 3.36 4.11
C ASP A 339 7.19 3.52 2.94
N VAL A 340 6.67 3.40 1.72
CA VAL A 340 7.34 3.77 0.47
C VAL A 340 6.83 5.15 0.05
N GLU A 341 7.72 6.13 0.03
CA GLU A 341 7.46 7.45 -0.53
C GLU A 341 7.55 7.37 -2.05
N VAL A 342 6.50 7.85 -2.72
CA VAL A 342 6.46 8.05 -4.16
C VAL A 342 6.54 9.54 -4.43
N VAL A 343 7.49 9.96 -5.26
CA VAL A 343 7.65 11.35 -5.71
C VAL A 343 7.56 11.40 -7.22
N ALA A 344 6.72 12.30 -7.74
CA ALA A 344 6.53 12.52 -9.16
C ALA A 344 6.93 13.94 -9.56
N THR A 345 7.51 14.10 -10.75
CA THR A 345 7.84 15.44 -11.28
C THR A 345 7.49 15.52 -12.76
N ASP A 346 6.95 16.66 -13.18
CA ASP A 346 6.63 16.96 -14.57
C ASP A 346 6.70 18.49 -14.81
N GLU A 347 7.10 18.94 -16.00
CA GLU A 347 7.21 20.37 -16.33
C GLU A 347 5.84 21.05 -16.47
N ALA A 348 4.84 20.35 -17.02
CA ALA A 348 3.45 20.84 -17.10
C ALA A 348 2.73 20.73 -15.74
N GLY A 349 3.26 19.90 -14.85
CA GLY A 349 2.80 19.70 -13.49
C GLY A 349 2.09 18.36 -13.30
N VAL A 350 2.12 17.84 -12.07
CA VAL A 350 1.55 16.53 -11.72
C VAL A 350 0.12 16.70 -11.21
N ALA A 351 -0.85 16.01 -11.83
CA ALA A 351 -2.23 15.93 -11.33
C ALA A 351 -2.31 14.98 -10.13
N GLY A 352 -1.65 13.82 -10.23
CA GLY A 352 -1.43 12.96 -9.08
C GLY A 352 -0.83 11.61 -9.38
N ILE A 353 -0.84 10.74 -8.38
CA ILE A 353 -0.17 9.45 -8.35
C ILE A 353 -1.21 8.34 -8.14
N GLU A 354 -1.06 7.26 -8.90
CA GLU A 354 -1.73 6.00 -8.66
C GLU A 354 -0.71 4.96 -8.18
N SER A 355 -1.02 4.26 -7.10
CA SER A 355 -0.16 3.24 -6.52
C SER A 355 -0.92 1.99 -6.09
N ARG A 356 -0.28 0.82 -6.11
CA ARG A 356 -0.83 -0.43 -5.58
C ARG A 356 0.28 -1.32 -5.02
N VAL A 357 -0.11 -2.24 -4.14
CA VAL A 357 0.80 -3.24 -3.55
C VAL A 357 0.54 -4.60 -4.20
N HIS A 358 1.61 -5.25 -4.64
CA HIS A 358 1.66 -6.67 -4.99
C HIS A 358 2.09 -7.43 -3.75
N ALA A 359 1.21 -8.27 -3.23
CA ALA A 359 1.42 -8.99 -1.99
C ALA A 359 2.30 -10.24 -2.19
N PRO A 360 2.90 -10.79 -1.12
CA PRO A 360 3.75 -11.99 -1.20
C PRO A 360 3.01 -13.24 -1.68
N ASP A 361 1.69 -13.29 -1.56
CA ASP A 361 0.85 -14.39 -2.06
C ASP A 361 0.54 -14.29 -3.56
N GLY A 362 1.08 -13.28 -4.25
CA GLY A 362 0.85 -13.00 -5.66
C GLY A 362 -0.44 -12.24 -5.96
N SER A 363 -1.22 -11.87 -4.93
CA SER A 363 -2.39 -11.01 -5.13
C SER A 363 -1.98 -9.56 -5.43
N VAL A 364 -2.74 -8.89 -6.28
CA VAL A 364 -2.49 -7.52 -6.71
C VAL A 364 -3.59 -6.62 -6.18
N GLY A 365 -3.22 -5.63 -5.37
CA GLY A 365 -4.15 -4.63 -4.85
C GLY A 365 -4.78 -3.77 -5.95
N THR A 366 -5.89 -3.13 -5.62
CA THR A 366 -6.49 -2.10 -6.49
C THR A 366 -5.62 -0.85 -6.50
N TRP A 367 -5.67 -0.10 -7.61
CA TRP A 367 -5.06 1.22 -7.67
C TRP A 367 -5.66 2.15 -6.61
N GLN A 368 -4.79 2.75 -5.81
CA GLN A 368 -5.09 3.83 -4.88
C GLN A 368 -4.64 5.14 -5.51
N THR A 369 -5.40 6.21 -5.28
CA THR A 369 -5.17 7.54 -5.85
C THR A 369 -4.71 8.51 -4.77
N SER A 370 -3.65 9.25 -5.07
CA SER A 370 -3.19 10.41 -4.30
C SER A 370 -3.12 11.63 -5.22
N PHE A 371 -3.65 12.77 -4.78
CA PHE A 371 -3.55 14.02 -5.53
C PHE A 371 -2.21 14.71 -5.25
N GLY A 372 -1.65 15.37 -6.26
CA GLY A 372 -0.37 16.07 -6.16
C GLY A 372 0.86 15.19 -6.42
N ASP A 373 2.03 15.73 -6.13
CA ASP A 373 3.33 15.18 -6.55
C ASP A 373 3.94 14.14 -5.60
N ARG A 374 3.24 13.80 -4.51
CA ARG A 374 3.72 12.88 -3.47
C ARG A 374 2.65 11.92 -2.98
N ALA A 375 3.04 10.69 -2.67
CA ALA A 375 2.21 9.69 -2.02
C ALA A 375 3.03 8.85 -1.02
N LEU A 376 2.37 8.28 -0.02
CA LEU A 376 2.95 7.31 0.90
C LEU A 376 2.16 6.01 0.80
N VAL A 377 2.87 4.89 0.60
CA VAL A 377 2.30 3.55 0.50
C VAL A 377 2.87 2.67 1.61
N THR A 378 2.03 2.25 2.56
CA THR A 378 2.45 1.39 3.67
C THR A 378 2.44 -0.08 3.26
N VAL A 379 3.54 -0.78 3.53
CA VAL A 379 3.67 -2.24 3.40
C VAL A 379 3.71 -2.86 4.78
N GLU A 380 2.71 -3.66 5.11
CA GLU A 380 2.54 -4.30 6.42
C GLU A 380 2.54 -5.83 6.38
N GLN A 381 2.55 -6.45 5.20
CA GLN A 381 2.48 -7.91 5.09
C GLN A 381 3.89 -8.51 5.04
N ASP A 382 4.14 -9.49 5.92
CA ASP A 382 5.43 -10.18 5.96
C ASP A 382 5.65 -10.99 4.67
N GLY A 383 6.86 -10.90 4.13
CA GLY A 383 7.28 -11.51 2.87
C GLY A 383 7.78 -10.47 1.87
N ALA A 384 8.05 -10.94 0.64
CA ALA A 384 8.45 -10.08 -0.47
C ALA A 384 7.22 -9.44 -1.12
N SER A 385 7.05 -8.14 -0.95
CA SER A 385 6.02 -7.33 -1.58
C SER A 385 6.62 -6.38 -2.61
N PHE A 386 5.80 -5.84 -3.51
CA PHE A 386 6.22 -4.79 -4.43
C PHE A 386 5.23 -3.63 -4.41
N VAL A 387 5.74 -2.40 -4.28
CA VAL A 387 4.95 -1.19 -4.51
C VAL A 387 5.10 -0.80 -5.97
N GLU A 388 4.00 -0.78 -6.71
CA GLU A 388 3.95 -0.27 -8.08
C GLU A 388 3.28 1.10 -8.06
N ALA A 389 3.88 2.10 -8.68
CA ALA A 389 3.31 3.44 -8.80
C ALA A 389 3.49 4.03 -10.20
N ARG A 390 2.54 4.84 -10.62
CA ARG A 390 2.58 5.66 -11.84
C ARG A 390 2.02 7.05 -11.54
N ALA A 391 2.43 8.05 -12.30
CA ALA A 391 1.91 9.41 -12.14
C ALA A 391 1.18 9.87 -13.40
N ILE A 392 0.24 10.78 -13.20
CA ILE A 392 -0.55 11.44 -14.24
C ILE A 392 -0.25 12.94 -14.16
N ASP A 393 0.15 13.54 -15.28
CA ASP A 393 0.33 14.99 -15.38
C ASP A 393 -1.03 15.70 -15.49
N VAL A 394 -1.00 17.04 -15.52
CA VAL A 394 -2.22 17.81 -15.71
C VAL A 394 -2.88 17.51 -17.06
N ASN A 395 -2.12 17.21 -18.12
CA ASN A 395 -2.58 17.01 -19.50
C ASN A 395 -3.06 15.58 -19.80
N GLY A 396 -3.04 14.69 -18.80
CA GLY A 396 -3.52 13.32 -18.90
C GLY A 396 -2.47 12.31 -19.39
N ASN A 397 -1.20 12.71 -19.54
CA ASN A 397 -0.11 11.79 -19.81
C ASN A 397 0.17 10.96 -18.55
N VAL A 398 0.37 9.67 -18.76
CA VAL A 398 0.63 8.69 -17.69
C VAL A 398 2.04 8.13 -17.86
N SER A 399 2.83 8.16 -16.79
CA SER A 399 4.16 7.56 -16.77
C SER A 399 4.09 6.04 -16.96
N ALA A 400 5.20 5.43 -17.38
CA ALA A 400 5.37 4.01 -17.11
C ALA A 400 5.31 3.79 -15.59
N SER A 401 4.80 2.64 -15.15
CA SER A 401 4.84 2.35 -13.72
C SER A 401 6.24 1.93 -13.29
N GLU A 402 6.64 2.45 -12.15
CA GLU A 402 7.87 2.11 -11.45
C GLU A 402 7.54 1.16 -10.30
N VAL A 403 8.47 0.25 -10.00
CA VAL A 403 8.27 -0.80 -9.00
C VAL A 403 9.38 -0.77 -7.97
N HIS A 404 9.02 -0.80 -6.70
CA HIS A 404 9.94 -0.88 -5.57
C HIS A 404 9.69 -2.16 -4.78
N ALA A 405 10.72 -2.99 -4.63
CA ALA A 405 10.64 -4.22 -3.85
C ALA A 405 10.79 -3.91 -2.35
N VAL A 406 10.00 -4.59 -1.53
CA VAL A 406 10.03 -4.49 -0.06
C VAL A 406 10.01 -5.89 0.53
N SER A 407 11.06 -6.24 1.28
CA SER A 407 11.11 -7.51 2.03
C SER A 407 10.87 -7.24 3.51
N LEU A 408 9.75 -7.72 4.03
CA LEU A 408 9.35 -7.52 5.42
C LEU A 408 9.38 -8.84 6.20
N ASP A 409 10.01 -8.84 7.36
CA ASP A 409 9.90 -9.94 8.31
C ASP A 409 9.87 -9.39 9.73
N ARG A 410 8.71 -9.49 10.38
CA ARG A 410 8.50 -8.99 11.75
C ARG A 410 8.53 -10.11 12.79
N GLN A 411 8.77 -11.35 12.35
CA GLN A 411 8.74 -12.51 13.22
C GLN A 411 10.14 -12.74 13.76
N ALA A 412 10.25 -12.91 15.08
CA ALA A 412 11.53 -13.21 15.69
C ALA A 412 11.90 -14.69 15.47
N PRO A 413 13.20 -15.00 15.34
CA PRO A 413 13.65 -16.38 15.16
C PRO A 413 13.30 -17.23 16.38
N THR A 414 13.13 -18.54 16.19
CA THR A 414 12.94 -19.49 17.29
C THR A 414 14.29 -20.02 17.79
N VAL A 415 14.34 -20.39 19.08
CA VAL A 415 15.54 -20.97 19.71
C VAL A 415 15.16 -22.25 20.43
N THR A 416 15.86 -23.34 20.12
CA THR A 416 15.73 -24.63 20.78
C THR A 416 17.06 -25.00 21.44
N VAL A 417 17.01 -25.29 22.75
CA VAL A 417 18.14 -25.81 23.53
C VAL A 417 17.87 -27.28 23.85
N THR A 418 18.90 -28.12 23.75
CA THR A 418 18.84 -29.56 24.04
C THR A 418 20.03 -29.99 24.89
N GLY A 419 19.89 -31.11 25.61
CA GLY A 419 20.94 -31.63 26.50
C GLY A 419 20.99 -30.98 27.88
N VAL A 420 20.18 -29.93 28.10
CA VAL A 420 19.95 -29.31 29.40
C VAL A 420 18.54 -28.72 29.45
N ASP A 421 17.79 -29.09 30.48
CA ASP A 421 16.47 -28.56 30.80
C ASP A 421 16.54 -27.61 32.01
N ASP A 422 15.53 -26.75 32.15
CA ASP A 422 15.48 -25.81 33.27
C ASP A 422 15.33 -26.55 34.61
N GLY A 423 16.29 -26.34 35.50
CA GLY A 423 16.38 -26.99 36.80
C GLY A 423 17.28 -28.23 36.86
N ASP A 424 17.90 -28.64 35.75
CA ASP A 424 18.81 -29.79 35.74
C ASP A 424 19.95 -29.65 36.76
N GLU A 425 20.24 -30.75 37.45
CA GLU A 425 21.42 -30.87 38.32
C GLU A 425 22.55 -31.58 37.57
N VAL A 426 23.72 -30.95 37.51
CA VAL A 426 24.92 -31.46 36.84
C VAL A 426 26.04 -31.54 37.87
N LEU A 427 26.80 -32.63 37.90
CA LEU A 427 27.91 -32.75 38.85
C LEU A 427 29.03 -31.73 38.56
N LEU A 428 29.66 -31.22 39.62
CA LEU A 428 30.86 -30.39 39.53
C LEU A 428 31.93 -31.08 38.66
N GLY A 429 32.47 -30.35 37.69
CA GLY A 429 33.49 -30.85 36.77
C GLY A 429 33.00 -31.86 35.71
N ALA A 430 31.69 -32.09 35.58
CA ALA A 430 31.16 -32.96 34.53
C ALA A 430 31.29 -32.31 33.13
N GLU A 431 31.65 -33.11 32.13
CA GLU A 431 31.53 -32.74 30.71
C GLU A 431 30.08 -32.91 30.24
N ALA A 432 29.22 -31.95 30.60
CA ALA A 432 27.81 -31.94 30.20
C ALA A 432 27.62 -31.12 28.91
N GLY A 433 27.27 -31.80 27.82
CA GLY A 433 27.07 -31.16 26.52
C GLY A 433 25.67 -30.58 26.35
N PHE A 434 25.56 -29.48 25.60
CA PHE A 434 24.29 -28.91 25.15
C PHE A 434 24.31 -28.67 23.64
N GLY A 435 23.14 -28.72 23.02
CA GLY A 435 22.92 -28.39 21.61
C GLY A 435 22.01 -27.17 21.47
N VAL A 436 22.30 -26.33 20.48
CA VAL A 436 21.47 -25.17 20.14
C VAL A 436 21.07 -25.27 18.67
N ALA A 437 19.79 -25.05 18.40
CA ALA A 437 19.26 -24.83 17.06
C ALA A 437 18.44 -23.55 17.06
N CYS A 438 18.73 -22.66 16.11
CA CYS A 438 17.91 -21.50 15.83
C CYS A 438 17.29 -21.66 14.45
N ASP A 439 16.05 -21.21 14.29
CA ASP A 439 15.31 -21.34 13.04
C ASP A 439 14.49 -20.08 12.76
N ASP A 440 14.43 -19.70 11.48
CA ASP A 440 13.61 -18.61 10.99
C ASP A 440 13.14 -18.92 9.57
N ASP A 441 11.82 -18.94 9.39
CA ASP A 441 11.18 -19.40 8.16
C ASP A 441 11.16 -18.35 7.03
N ARG A 442 11.58 -17.10 7.29
CA ARG A 442 11.37 -15.99 6.35
C ARG A 442 12.63 -15.25 5.97
N SER A 443 13.22 -14.48 6.88
CA SER A 443 14.46 -13.75 6.60
C SER A 443 15.70 -14.62 6.83
N GLY A 444 15.55 -15.74 7.55
CA GLY A 444 16.61 -16.67 7.90
C GLY A 444 17.42 -16.18 9.11
N VAL A 445 18.14 -17.09 9.76
CA VAL A 445 18.93 -16.79 10.95
C VAL A 445 20.24 -16.08 10.56
N ALA A 446 20.48 -14.89 11.10
CA ALA A 446 21.73 -14.14 10.92
C ALA A 446 22.79 -14.51 11.97
N SER A 447 22.37 -14.71 13.23
CA SER A 447 23.26 -15.16 14.31
C SER A 447 22.50 -16.04 15.31
N CYS A 448 23.19 -17.02 15.88
CA CYS A 448 22.68 -17.94 16.89
C CYS A 448 23.80 -18.23 17.89
N GLU A 449 23.87 -17.44 18.95
CA GLU A 449 25.03 -17.36 19.84
C GLU A 449 24.66 -17.81 21.27
N PRO A 450 25.15 -18.97 21.74
CA PRO A 450 25.11 -19.31 23.14
C PRO A 450 26.12 -18.47 23.95
N SER A 451 25.76 -18.16 25.18
CA SER A 451 26.63 -17.48 26.17
C SER A 451 27.81 -18.32 26.65
N GLN A 452 27.80 -19.63 26.34
CA GLN A 452 28.85 -20.57 26.71
C GLN A 452 29.43 -21.22 25.44
N ALA A 453 30.75 -21.42 25.41
CA ALA A 453 31.46 -21.91 24.24
C ALA A 453 31.40 -23.44 24.10
N ASP A 454 31.71 -23.93 22.90
CA ASP A 454 32.01 -25.34 22.59
C ASP A 454 30.88 -26.36 22.87
N GLY A 455 29.67 -25.89 23.17
CA GLY A 455 28.54 -26.78 23.46
C GLY A 455 28.69 -27.55 24.77
N VAL A 456 29.46 -27.02 25.72
CA VAL A 456 29.67 -27.63 27.04
C VAL A 456 29.23 -26.66 28.14
N LEU A 457 28.46 -27.16 29.11
CA LEU A 457 28.03 -26.38 30.26
C LEU A 457 29.22 -26.04 31.17
N ASP A 458 29.25 -24.82 31.68
CA ASP A 458 30.16 -24.41 32.74
C ASP A 458 29.79 -25.13 34.05
N THR A 459 30.54 -26.18 34.34
CA THR A 459 30.46 -26.98 35.56
C THR A 459 31.65 -26.74 36.50
N THR A 460 32.44 -25.69 36.26
CA THR A 460 33.72 -25.45 36.96
C THR A 460 33.56 -25.05 38.42
N THR A 461 32.38 -24.57 38.79
CA THR A 461 32.09 -24.05 40.12
C THR A 461 30.65 -24.42 40.49
N ALA A 462 30.43 -24.75 41.76
CA ALA A 462 29.14 -25.20 42.25
C ALA A 462 28.10 -24.05 42.30
N GLY A 463 26.83 -24.40 42.39
CA GLY A 463 25.72 -23.46 42.51
C GLY A 463 24.89 -23.26 41.23
N ARG A 464 24.00 -22.27 41.25
CA ARG A 464 23.11 -21.97 40.12
C ARG A 464 23.91 -21.37 38.95
N ARG A 465 23.58 -21.83 37.76
CA ARG A 465 24.12 -21.36 36.48
C ARG A 465 23.01 -21.11 35.48
N THR A 466 23.35 -20.40 34.42
CA THR A 466 22.45 -20.12 33.31
C THR A 466 23.18 -20.26 31.99
N LEU A 467 22.50 -20.87 31.02
CA LEU A 467 22.84 -20.83 29.61
C LEU A 467 21.82 -19.91 28.94
N THR A 468 22.27 -18.76 28.46
CA THR A 468 21.48 -17.87 27.58
C THR A 468 21.90 -18.08 26.14
N VAL A 469 20.94 -18.16 25.22
CA VAL A 469 21.15 -18.20 23.78
C VAL A 469 20.45 -16.99 23.16
N THR A 470 21.19 -16.25 22.35
CA THR A 470 20.70 -15.12 21.58
C THR A 470 20.59 -15.51 20.11
N ALA A 471 19.41 -15.38 19.53
CA ALA A 471 19.21 -15.46 18.09
C ALA A 471 18.83 -14.10 17.51
N VAL A 472 19.37 -13.80 16.33
CA VAL A 472 18.98 -12.63 15.51
C VAL A 472 18.78 -13.12 14.08
N ASP A 473 17.70 -12.71 13.43
CA ASP A 473 17.43 -13.01 12.03
C ASP A 473 18.02 -11.94 11.08
N ALA A 474 17.84 -12.10 9.76
CA ALA A 474 18.36 -11.16 8.78
C ALA A 474 17.58 -9.82 8.72
N ALA A 475 16.36 -9.77 9.26
CA ALA A 475 15.58 -8.56 9.46
C ALA A 475 15.99 -7.77 10.72
N GLY A 476 16.73 -8.39 11.63
CA GLY A 476 17.18 -7.82 12.89
C GLY A 476 16.23 -8.11 14.07
N ASN A 477 15.22 -8.97 13.91
CA ASN A 477 14.41 -9.41 15.04
C ASN A 477 15.26 -10.32 15.95
N ARG A 478 14.98 -10.29 17.25
CA ARG A 478 15.81 -10.93 18.27
C ARG A 478 14.98 -11.79 19.20
N THR A 479 15.50 -12.98 19.49
CA THR A 479 14.99 -13.88 20.54
C THR A 479 16.11 -14.22 21.52
N GLU A 480 15.79 -14.19 22.82
CA GLU A 480 16.68 -14.69 23.87
C GLU A 480 15.98 -15.82 24.63
N ALA A 481 16.64 -16.99 24.67
CA ALA A 481 16.21 -18.13 25.48
C ALA A 481 17.21 -18.33 26.62
N THR A 482 16.73 -18.59 27.84
CA THR A 482 17.59 -18.86 29.00
C THR A 482 17.16 -20.15 29.67
N VAL A 483 18.13 -21.05 29.90
CA VAL A 483 17.98 -22.29 30.65
C VAL A 483 18.81 -22.18 31.94
N GLY A 484 18.17 -22.35 33.10
CA GLY A 484 18.87 -22.42 34.38
C GLY A 484 19.24 -23.85 34.72
N TYR A 485 20.48 -24.10 35.15
CA TYR A 485 20.91 -25.40 35.70
C TYR A 485 21.63 -25.19 37.03
N ARG A 486 21.90 -26.27 37.75
CA ARG A 486 22.64 -26.23 39.00
C ARG A 486 23.82 -27.19 38.94
N VAL A 487 24.99 -26.69 39.28
CA VAL A 487 26.19 -27.50 39.47
C VAL A 487 26.23 -27.96 40.91
N VAL A 488 26.16 -29.28 41.12
CA VAL A 488 26.01 -29.90 42.44
C VAL A 488 27.18 -30.83 42.74
N TYR A 489 27.41 -31.15 44.01
CA TYR A 489 28.39 -32.16 44.38
C TYR A 489 27.78 -33.56 44.41
N ASP A 490 28.62 -34.58 44.18
CA ASP A 490 28.29 -35.97 44.52
C ASP A 490 28.58 -36.20 46.01
N VAL A 491 27.53 -36.49 46.79
CA VAL A 491 27.63 -36.65 48.25
C VAL A 491 27.25 -38.07 48.62
N ALA A 492 28.25 -38.84 49.06
CA ALA A 492 28.05 -40.19 49.55
C ALA A 492 28.28 -40.28 51.07
N VAL A 493 27.39 -40.99 51.76
CA VAL A 493 27.54 -41.27 53.20
C VAL A 493 28.57 -42.39 53.36
N ALA A 494 29.62 -42.12 54.13
CA ALA A 494 30.76 -43.03 54.34
C ALA A 494 30.85 -43.49 55.80
N SER A 495 29.72 -43.55 56.49
CA SER A 495 29.64 -43.97 57.88
C SER A 495 28.99 -45.35 57.98
N ASP A 496 29.75 -46.35 58.42
CA ASP A 496 29.27 -47.73 58.62
C ASP A 496 27.99 -47.83 59.48
N ARG A 497 27.71 -46.82 60.34
CA ARG A 497 26.50 -46.72 61.16
C ARG A 497 25.31 -46.01 60.51
N LEU A 498 25.53 -45.28 59.43
CA LEU A 498 24.50 -44.54 58.69
C LEU A 498 24.17 -45.17 57.33
N GLU A 499 24.89 -46.22 56.95
CA GLU A 499 24.63 -46.98 55.72
C GLU A 499 23.41 -47.92 55.90
N GLY A 500 22.36 -47.72 55.09
CA GLY A 500 21.15 -48.56 55.09
C GLY A 500 19.96 -47.88 54.40
N THR A 501 19.00 -48.67 53.89
CA THR A 501 17.81 -48.17 53.17
C THR A 501 16.58 -47.95 54.06
N GLY A 502 16.76 -47.85 55.38
CA GLY A 502 15.65 -47.64 56.32
C GLY A 502 16.07 -46.89 57.58
N PRO A 503 15.10 -46.50 58.43
CA PRO A 503 15.38 -45.72 59.63
C PRO A 503 16.36 -46.43 60.56
N ILE A 504 17.43 -45.74 60.93
CA ILE A 504 18.46 -46.25 61.82
C ILE A 504 17.99 -46.02 63.26
N GLU A 505 17.81 -47.11 64.02
CA GLU A 505 17.50 -47.02 65.44
C GLU A 505 18.68 -46.44 66.22
N ILE A 506 18.45 -45.34 66.94
CA ILE A 506 19.50 -44.67 67.72
C ILE A 506 18.97 -44.19 69.07
N GLN A 507 19.76 -44.41 70.12
CA GLN A 507 19.41 -43.94 71.47
C GLN A 507 19.51 -42.42 71.54
N ARG A 508 18.56 -41.75 72.20
CA ARG A 508 18.54 -40.27 72.33
C ARG A 508 19.81 -39.67 72.96
N ASN A 509 20.53 -40.44 73.76
CA ASN A 509 21.79 -40.02 74.38
C ASN A 509 23.05 -40.35 73.56
N ALA A 510 22.90 -40.92 72.36
CA ALA A 510 24.01 -41.29 71.51
C ALA A 510 24.76 -40.06 70.95
N MET A 511 26.06 -40.26 70.77
CA MET A 511 26.91 -39.42 69.95
C MET A 511 26.84 -39.98 68.53
N LEU A 512 26.25 -39.26 67.58
CA LEU A 512 26.11 -39.74 66.21
C LEU A 512 27.31 -39.25 65.37
N PRO A 513 28.25 -40.14 64.98
CA PRO A 513 29.29 -39.79 64.03
C PRO A 513 28.68 -39.72 62.63
N VAL A 514 28.87 -38.58 61.96
CA VAL A 514 28.53 -38.38 60.56
C VAL A 514 29.83 -38.27 59.79
N ARG A 515 29.95 -39.02 58.70
CA ARG A 515 31.02 -38.93 57.70
C ARG A 515 30.40 -39.00 56.32
N VAL A 516 30.78 -38.05 55.48
CA VAL A 516 30.39 -37.99 54.08
C VAL A 516 31.64 -37.79 53.22
N SER A 517 31.65 -38.33 52.01
CA SER A 517 32.59 -37.92 50.97
C SER A 517 31.89 -37.00 50.00
N VAL A 518 32.50 -35.86 49.69
CA VAL A 518 32.02 -34.92 48.68
C VAL A 518 32.98 -35.01 47.49
N ARG A 519 32.44 -35.33 46.32
CA ARG A 519 33.22 -35.63 45.11
C ARG A 519 32.74 -34.84 43.91
N ASP A 520 33.64 -34.67 42.95
CA ASP A 520 33.34 -34.18 41.61
C ASP A 520 32.88 -35.34 40.70
N ALA A 521 32.57 -35.02 39.44
CA ALA A 521 32.16 -36.00 38.44
C ALA A 521 33.23 -37.06 38.11
N ALA A 522 34.51 -36.77 38.32
CA ALA A 522 35.62 -37.71 38.17
C ALA A 522 35.85 -38.57 39.42
N GLY A 523 34.99 -38.43 40.43
CA GLY A 523 35.07 -39.11 41.72
C GLY A 523 36.21 -38.60 42.60
N GLN A 524 36.84 -37.48 42.23
CA GLN A 524 37.91 -36.85 43.01
C GLN A 524 37.30 -36.08 44.20
N PRO A 525 37.99 -36.06 45.35
CA PRO A 525 37.54 -35.32 46.53
C PRO A 525 37.49 -33.81 46.25
N VAL A 526 36.42 -33.15 46.69
CA VAL A 526 36.29 -31.69 46.63
C VAL A 526 36.54 -31.11 48.01
N ALA A 527 37.61 -30.32 48.16
CA ALA A 527 38.01 -29.68 49.42
C ALA A 527 37.28 -28.36 49.67
N GLY A 528 37.23 -27.92 50.93
CA GLY A 528 36.69 -26.61 51.31
C GLY A 528 35.18 -26.40 51.10
N VAL A 529 34.38 -27.45 50.98
CA VAL A 529 32.92 -27.38 50.78
C VAL A 529 32.22 -27.03 52.10
N PRO A 530 31.61 -25.83 52.24
CA PRO A 530 30.78 -25.51 53.38
C PRO A 530 29.51 -26.36 53.34
N ALA A 531 29.24 -27.09 54.44
CA ALA A 531 28.01 -27.85 54.57
C ALA A 531 27.47 -27.78 56.01
N SER A 532 26.21 -27.34 56.13
CA SER A 532 25.52 -27.27 57.42
C SER A 532 24.61 -28.49 57.59
N LEU A 533 24.54 -29.02 58.81
CA LEU A 533 23.74 -30.19 59.15
C LEU A 533 22.47 -29.77 59.87
N ARG A 534 21.35 -30.36 59.48
CA ARG A 534 20.06 -30.21 60.18
C ARG A 534 19.42 -31.57 60.45
N LEU A 535 18.70 -31.65 61.57
CA LEU A 535 17.79 -32.74 61.87
C LEU A 535 16.36 -32.25 61.71
N VAL A 536 15.59 -32.87 60.82
CA VAL A 536 14.20 -32.52 60.54
C VAL A 536 13.29 -33.62 61.06
N SER A 537 12.46 -33.33 62.05
CA SER A 537 11.49 -34.30 62.58
C SER A 537 10.41 -34.63 61.56
N ALA A 538 9.75 -35.78 61.71
CA ALA A 538 8.57 -36.15 60.92
C ALA A 538 7.42 -35.12 61.00
N HIS A 539 7.40 -34.26 62.01
CA HIS A 539 6.39 -33.20 62.21
C HIS A 539 6.87 -31.82 61.72
N GLY A 540 7.99 -31.75 60.99
CA GLY A 540 8.50 -30.52 60.36
C GLY A 540 9.35 -29.60 61.25
N THR A 541 9.59 -29.96 62.53
CA THR A 541 10.57 -29.23 63.37
C THR A 541 11.99 -29.46 62.84
N ALA A 542 12.73 -28.39 62.53
CA ALA A 542 14.12 -28.46 62.08
C ALA A 542 15.08 -27.94 63.18
N LEU A 543 16.11 -28.72 63.50
CA LEU A 543 17.16 -28.39 64.45
C LEU A 543 18.49 -28.20 63.72
N VAL A 544 19.21 -27.13 64.00
CA VAL A 544 20.59 -26.95 63.55
C VAL A 544 21.47 -27.94 64.31
N ALA A 545 22.06 -28.90 63.61
CA ALA A 545 22.79 -30.02 64.19
C ALA A 545 24.29 -29.75 64.28
N GLY A 546 24.84 -28.95 63.35
CA GLY A 546 26.25 -28.55 63.32
C GLY A 546 26.71 -28.24 61.90
N GLU A 547 28.02 -28.23 61.68
CA GLU A 547 28.63 -28.11 60.36
C GLU A 547 29.51 -29.33 60.11
N LEU A 548 29.62 -29.73 58.85
CA LEU A 548 30.59 -30.73 58.40
C LEU A 548 31.95 -30.05 58.26
N THR A 549 32.96 -30.59 58.94
CA THR A 549 34.34 -30.12 58.86
C THR A 549 35.20 -31.09 58.06
N GLU A 550 36.09 -30.56 57.24
CA GLU A 550 37.05 -31.35 56.45
C GLU A 550 37.97 -32.17 57.38
N GLY A 551 38.09 -33.47 57.10
CA GLY A 551 38.94 -34.41 57.82
C GLY A 551 40.42 -34.28 57.42
N TYR A 552 41.30 -34.81 58.27
CA TYR A 552 42.77 -34.78 58.04
C TYR A 552 43.23 -35.54 56.78
N ASP A 553 42.39 -36.40 56.23
CA ASP A 553 42.62 -37.21 55.03
C ASP A 553 42.16 -36.53 53.72
N GLY A 554 41.57 -35.33 53.77
CA GLY A 554 41.18 -34.52 52.60
C GLY A 554 39.98 -35.05 51.81
N ASP A 555 39.64 -36.34 51.96
CA ASP A 555 38.59 -37.01 51.17
C ASP A 555 37.25 -37.14 51.90
N ARG A 556 37.20 -36.76 53.18
CA ARG A 556 36.06 -37.02 54.07
C ARG A 556 35.74 -35.82 54.93
N TYR A 557 34.47 -35.45 54.95
CA TYR A 557 33.92 -34.47 55.87
C TYR A 557 33.27 -35.20 57.03
N GLY A 558 33.46 -34.70 58.25
CA GLY A 558 32.96 -35.33 59.46
C GLY A 558 32.30 -34.36 60.42
N ALA A 559 31.34 -34.87 61.19
CA ALA A 559 30.76 -34.19 62.33
C ALA A 559 30.43 -35.20 63.44
N GLN A 560 30.38 -34.72 64.69
CA GLN A 560 29.92 -35.49 65.85
C GLN A 560 28.68 -34.80 66.40
N LEU A 561 27.50 -35.42 66.25
CA LEU A 561 26.21 -34.82 66.62
C LEU A 561 25.71 -35.31 67.99
N PRO A 562 25.71 -34.46 69.04
CA PRO A 562 25.28 -34.87 70.38
C PRO A 562 23.76 -34.78 70.49
N LEU A 563 23.04 -35.84 70.08
CA LEU A 563 21.58 -35.84 69.95
C LEU A 563 20.85 -35.29 71.20
N ARG A 564 21.34 -35.63 72.40
CA ARG A 564 20.80 -35.11 73.67
C ARG A 564 20.91 -33.59 73.80
N ARG A 565 22.03 -32.98 73.38
CA ARG A 565 22.25 -31.53 73.49
C ARG A 565 21.53 -30.74 72.40
N LEU A 566 21.26 -31.39 71.26
CA LEU A 566 20.51 -30.82 70.15
C LEU A 566 19.00 -30.76 70.44
N GLY A 567 18.53 -31.40 71.52
CA GLY A 567 17.10 -31.37 71.90
C GLY A 567 16.22 -32.34 71.11
N VAL A 568 16.82 -33.37 70.50
CA VAL A 568 16.12 -34.40 69.73
C VAL A 568 15.19 -35.21 70.65
N THR A 569 13.94 -35.37 70.26
CA THR A 569 12.92 -36.17 70.97
C THR A 569 12.74 -37.55 70.32
N PRO A 570 12.11 -38.54 70.98
CA PRO A 570 11.88 -39.84 70.37
C PRO A 570 10.96 -39.73 69.17
N GLY A 571 11.14 -40.64 68.21
CA GLY A 571 10.41 -40.68 66.94
C GLY A 571 11.30 -40.47 65.73
N GLY A 572 10.68 -40.31 64.56
CA GLY A 572 11.36 -40.21 63.27
C GLY A 572 12.00 -38.84 63.02
N TRP A 573 13.27 -38.86 62.60
CA TRP A 573 14.06 -37.69 62.20
C TRP A 573 14.82 -37.98 60.91
N THR A 574 14.94 -36.98 60.04
CA THR A 574 15.78 -37.01 58.85
C THR A 574 16.99 -36.11 59.07
N LEU A 575 18.19 -36.68 58.97
CA LEU A 575 19.44 -35.94 58.94
C LEU A 575 19.70 -35.48 57.51
N VAL A 576 19.84 -34.17 57.32
CA VAL A 576 20.13 -33.56 56.03
C VAL A 576 21.38 -32.68 56.11
N ALA A 577 22.07 -32.56 54.98
CA ALA A 577 23.15 -31.60 54.76
C ALA A 577 22.70 -30.55 53.74
N ASP A 578 22.78 -29.27 54.10
CA ASP A 578 22.64 -28.16 53.15
C ASP A 578 24.03 -27.73 52.71
N LEU A 579 24.27 -27.77 51.39
CA LEU A 579 25.55 -27.49 50.75
C LEU A 579 25.55 -26.09 50.14
N ASP A 580 26.73 -25.52 49.91
CA ASP A 580 26.89 -24.23 49.25
C ASP A 580 26.54 -24.25 47.74
N ASP A 581 26.40 -25.44 47.14
CA ASP A 581 25.79 -25.65 45.83
C ASP A 581 24.28 -25.33 45.82
N GLY A 582 23.68 -25.11 47.00
CA GLY A 582 22.29 -24.78 47.21
C GLY A 582 21.35 -25.99 47.23
N THR A 583 21.87 -27.22 47.26
CA THR A 583 21.10 -28.45 47.44
C THR A 583 21.02 -28.86 48.91
N THR A 584 19.98 -29.63 49.23
CA THR A 584 19.82 -30.32 50.51
C THR A 584 19.90 -31.82 50.24
N ARG A 585 20.92 -32.50 50.77
CA ARG A 585 21.10 -33.95 50.64
C ARG A 585 20.66 -34.67 51.91
N VAL A 586 19.80 -35.68 51.77
CA VAL A 586 19.44 -36.56 52.88
C VAL A 586 20.60 -37.50 53.15
N LEU A 587 21.11 -37.49 54.38
CA LEU A 587 22.22 -38.35 54.79
C LEU A 587 21.71 -39.62 55.49
N ALA A 588 20.63 -39.52 56.26
CA ALA A 588 20.08 -40.67 56.99
C ALA A 588 18.66 -40.39 57.48
N GLU A 589 17.86 -41.45 57.62
CA GLU A 589 16.65 -41.45 58.44
C GLU A 589 16.95 -42.13 59.77
N LEU A 590 16.44 -41.57 60.87
CA LEU A 590 16.73 -41.99 62.24
C LEU A 590 15.42 -42.29 62.97
N ASP A 591 15.34 -43.42 63.67
CA ASP A 591 14.31 -43.70 64.68
C ASP A 591 14.93 -43.52 66.08
N VAL A 592 14.65 -42.38 66.71
CA VAL A 592 15.25 -42.03 68.00
C VAL A 592 14.43 -42.64 69.14
N ARG A 593 15.08 -43.41 70.01
CA ARG A 593 14.45 -44.04 71.18
C ARG A 593 14.84 -43.39 72.50
#